data_AF-A0A815SWS1-F1
#
_entry.id   AF-A0A815SWS1-F1
#
_cell.length_a   1.000
_cell.length_b   1.000
_cell.length_c   1.000
_cell.angle_alpha   90.00
_cell.angle_beta   90.00
_cell.angle_gamma   90.00
#
_symmetry.space_group_name_H-M   'P 1'
#
loop_
_entity.id
_entity.type
_entity.pdbx_description
1 polymer ?
#
loop_
_entity_poly.entity_id
_entity_poly.type
_entity_poly.pdbx_seq_one_letter_code
_entity_poly.pdbx_strand_id
1 'polypeptide(L)'
;KTRTQVLKERDRLGHCFYRFSCGESDADVYDRASLFLDTLFREMDNGHHDSTQNILIVSHELFICLFLMRYFHWKVDQLNSLKALDNCEICELIKKDGVYTLDGHTRPPTQSS
;
A
#
# COMPACT_ATOMS: atom_id res chain seq x y z
N LYS A 1 12.78 23.45 12.72
CA LYS A 1 11.98 23.89 11.54
C LYS A 1 10.55 24.13 12.02
N THR A 2 9.87 25.17 11.55
CA THR A 2 8.44 25.34 11.86
C THR A 2 7.62 24.34 11.03
N ARG A 3 6.45 23.88 11.52
CA ARG A 3 5.59 22.88 10.84
C ARG A 3 5.31 23.25 9.38
N THR A 4 5.08 24.54 9.11
CA THR A 4 4.82 25.06 7.77
C THR A 4 6.01 24.91 6.82
N GLN A 5 7.25 25.01 7.31
CA GLN A 5 8.45 24.82 6.49
C GLN A 5 8.62 23.35 6.12
N VAL A 6 8.40 22.45 7.07
CA VAL A 6 8.47 20.99 6.87
C VAL A 6 7.47 20.52 5.83
N LEU A 7 6.23 21.00 5.90
CA LEU A 7 5.20 20.65 4.92
C LEU A 7 5.52 21.18 3.52
N LYS A 8 6.05 22.40 3.39
CA LYS A 8 6.48 22.96 2.10
C LYS A 8 7.64 22.19 1.46
N GLU A 9 8.59 21.72 2.28
CA GLU A 9 9.67 20.85 1.79
C GLU A 9 9.14 19.49 1.34
N ARG A 10 8.21 18.90 2.11
CA ARG A 10 7.54 17.64 1.76
C ARG A 10 6.81 17.75 0.42
N ASP A 11 6.04 18.82 0.23
CA ASP A 11 5.29 19.02 -1.02
C ASP A 11 6.23 19.22 -2.23
N ARG A 12 7.45 19.74 -2.02
CA ARG A 12 8.47 19.87 -3.08
C ARG A 12 9.15 18.55 -3.44
N LEU A 13 9.47 17.73 -2.44
CA LEU A 13 10.21 16.49 -2.62
C LEU A 13 9.30 15.30 -2.97
N GLY A 14 8.00 15.43 -2.68
CA GLY A 14 7.02 14.36 -2.75
C GLY A 14 6.98 13.56 -1.45
N HIS A 15 5.78 13.10 -1.07
CA HIS A 15 5.56 12.32 0.16
C HIS A 15 6.49 11.10 0.24
N CYS A 16 6.65 10.39 -0.87
CA CYS A 16 7.43 9.15 -0.92
C CYS A 16 8.91 9.31 -0.52
N PHE A 17 9.49 10.48 -0.82
CA PHE A 17 10.93 10.72 -0.68
C PHE A 17 11.28 11.66 0.49
N TYR A 18 10.28 12.26 1.13
CA TYR A 18 10.52 13.17 2.24
C TYR A 18 10.68 12.42 3.56
N ARG A 19 11.77 12.67 4.26
CA ARG A 19 12.03 12.12 5.59
C ARG A 19 11.96 13.21 6.65
N PHE A 20 11.05 13.04 7.62
CA PHE A 20 10.97 13.94 8.78
C PHE A 20 12.19 13.77 9.69
N SER A 21 12.57 14.82 10.44
CA SER A 21 13.64 14.67 11.44
C SER A 21 13.18 13.70 12.53
N CYS A 22 13.90 12.59 12.69
CA CYS A 22 13.53 11.45 13.54
C CYS A 22 12.26 10.70 13.10
N GLY A 23 11.79 10.89 11.87
CA GLY A 23 10.69 10.13 11.29
C GLY A 23 11.14 9.17 10.18
N GLU A 24 10.18 8.42 9.68
CA GLU A 24 10.33 7.56 8.52
C GLU A 24 9.79 8.26 7.26
N SER A 25 10.30 7.83 6.10
CA SER A 25 9.74 8.15 4.79
C SER A 25 8.84 7.01 4.32
N ASP A 26 7.97 7.26 3.33
CA ASP A 26 7.13 6.19 2.79
C ASP A 26 7.99 5.09 2.13
N ALA A 27 9.18 5.42 1.63
CA ALA A 27 10.14 4.43 1.14
C ALA A 27 10.58 3.44 2.25
N ASP A 28 10.86 3.94 3.47
CA ASP A 28 11.18 3.06 4.61
C ASP A 28 10.01 2.12 4.95
N VAL A 29 8.76 2.60 4.78
CA VAL A 29 7.54 1.81 5.01
C VAL A 29 7.30 0.82 3.86
N TYR A 30 7.60 1.21 2.62
CA TYR A 30 7.50 0.37 1.42
C TYR A 30 8.42 -0.86 1.49
N ASP A 31 9.64 -0.68 2.00
CA ASP A 31 10.57 -1.79 2.22
C ASP A 31 9.98 -2.81 3.20
N ARG A 32 9.35 -2.35 4.28
CA ARG A 32 8.66 -3.24 5.23
C ARG A 32 7.44 -3.91 4.63
N ALA A 33 6.64 -3.17 3.85
CA ALA A 33 5.49 -3.75 3.15
C ALA A 33 5.94 -4.85 2.18
N SER A 34 7.10 -4.68 1.52
CA SER A 34 7.70 -5.70 0.65
C SER A 34 8.11 -6.96 1.42
N LEU A 35 8.81 -6.81 2.54
CA LEU A 35 9.21 -7.93 3.39
C LEU A 35 8.00 -8.69 3.97
N PHE A 36 6.95 -7.95 4.33
CA PHE A 36 5.69 -8.54 4.76
C PHE A 36 5.03 -9.34 3.65
N LEU A 37 4.94 -8.79 2.43
CA LEU A 37 4.35 -9.45 1.27
C LEU A 37 5.09 -10.77 0.94
N ASP A 38 6.42 -10.76 0.92
CA ASP A 38 7.23 -11.95 0.64
C ASP A 38 7.01 -13.05 1.70
N THR A 39 6.86 -12.65 2.97
CA THR A 39 6.55 -13.59 4.06
C THR A 39 5.13 -14.13 3.95
N LEU A 40 4.17 -13.27 3.63
CA LEU A 40 2.77 -13.65 3.45
C LEU A 40 2.61 -14.71 2.35
N PHE A 41 3.20 -14.50 1.16
CA PHE A 41 3.12 -15.46 0.07
C PHE A 41 3.78 -16.79 0.41
N ARG A 42 4.93 -16.77 1.10
CA ARG A 42 5.56 -18.01 1.58
C ARG A 42 4.66 -18.76 2.55
N GLU A 43 4.01 -18.09 3.48
CA GLU A 43 3.07 -18.73 4.41
C GLU A 43 1.84 -19.30 3.70
N MET A 44 1.34 -18.63 2.66
CA MET A 44 0.28 -19.16 1.79
C MET A 44 0.74 -20.44 1.05
N ASP A 45 1.98 -20.48 0.59
CA ASP A 45 2.54 -21.60 -0.19
C ASP A 45 3.01 -22.77 0.68
N ASN A 46 3.28 -22.56 1.97
CA ASN A 46 3.79 -23.57 2.92
C ASN A 46 2.80 -24.72 3.21
N GLY A 47 1.62 -24.75 2.59
CA GLY A 47 0.64 -25.84 2.73
C GLY A 47 -0.11 -25.87 4.06
N HIS A 48 0.12 -24.88 4.93
CA HIS A 48 -0.63 -24.69 6.18
C HIS A 48 -1.95 -23.93 5.98
N HIS A 49 -2.18 -23.37 4.78
CA HIS A 49 -3.37 -22.59 4.45
C HIS A 49 -4.25 -23.34 3.46
N ASP A 50 -5.55 -23.45 3.77
CA ASP A 50 -6.50 -23.96 2.79
C ASP A 50 -6.77 -22.84 1.76
N SER A 51 -6.78 -23.22 0.48
CA SER A 51 -7.16 -22.38 -0.66
C SER A 51 -8.53 -21.67 -0.52
N THR A 52 -9.39 -22.13 0.39
CA THR A 52 -10.69 -21.53 0.68
C THR A 52 -10.65 -20.45 1.78
N GLN A 53 -9.53 -20.27 2.47
CA GLN A 53 -9.40 -19.32 3.58
C GLN A 53 -9.14 -17.89 3.09
N ASN A 54 -9.78 -16.94 3.78
CA ASN A 54 -9.56 -15.52 3.58
C ASN A 54 -8.52 -15.00 4.58
N ILE A 55 -7.63 -14.13 4.11
CA ILE A 55 -6.62 -13.48 4.93
C ILE A 55 -7.10 -12.06 5.25
N LEU A 56 -7.17 -11.72 6.54
CA LEU A 56 -7.49 -10.38 7.00
C LEU A 56 -6.22 -9.64 7.43
N ILE A 57 -5.96 -8.49 6.83
CA ILE A 57 -4.87 -7.59 7.21
C ILE A 57 -5.50 -6.34 7.83
N VAL A 58 -5.15 -6.04 9.09
CA VAL A 58 -5.57 -4.82 9.79
C VAL A 58 -4.35 -3.91 9.91
N SER A 59 -4.40 -2.74 9.29
CA SER A 59 -3.28 -1.79 9.27
C SER A 59 -3.77 -0.36 9.04
N HIS A 60 -2.83 0.57 8.89
CA HIS A 60 -3.08 1.98 8.59
C HIS A 60 -3.20 2.24 7.08
N GLU A 61 -3.84 3.35 6.70
CA GLU A 61 -4.04 3.74 5.30
C GLU A 61 -2.73 3.73 4.49
N LEU A 62 -1.65 4.29 5.05
CA LEU A 62 -0.37 4.40 4.37
C LEU A 62 0.21 3.03 4.06
N PHE A 63 0.12 2.11 5.01
CA PHE A 63 0.61 0.75 4.82
C PHE A 63 -0.20 0.01 3.76
N ILE A 64 -1.54 0.11 3.79
CA ILE A 64 -2.41 -0.54 2.81
C ILE A 64 -2.10 -0.01 1.41
N CYS A 65 -1.98 1.30 1.24
CA CYS A 65 -1.64 1.94 -0.03
C CYS A 65 -0.26 1.47 -0.57
N LEU A 66 0.77 1.40 0.28
CA LEU A 66 2.10 0.92 -0.12
C LEU A 66 2.14 -0.59 -0.38
N PHE A 67 1.35 -1.37 0.37
CA PHE A 67 1.15 -2.80 0.13
C PHE A 67 0.55 -3.04 -1.26
N LEU A 68 -0.52 -2.31 -1.61
CA LEU A 68 -1.14 -2.36 -2.94
C LEU A 68 -0.16 -1.91 -4.03
N MET A 69 0.59 -0.82 -3.81
CA MET A 69 1.63 -0.36 -4.72
C MET A 69 2.67 -1.45 -4.96
N ARG A 70 3.12 -2.14 -3.92
CA ARG A 70 4.12 -3.20 -4.00
C ARG A 70 3.58 -4.45 -4.72
N TYR A 71 2.34 -4.84 -4.43
CA TYR A 71 1.70 -6.00 -5.04
C TYR A 71 1.44 -5.80 -6.54
N PHE A 72 0.86 -4.65 -6.91
CA PHE A 72 0.52 -4.35 -8.30
C PHE A 72 1.63 -3.64 -9.09
N HIS A 73 2.79 -3.43 -8.47
CA HIS A 73 3.92 -2.71 -9.07
C HIS A 73 3.53 -1.30 -9.59
N TRP A 74 2.68 -0.60 -8.85
CA TRP A 74 2.25 0.75 -9.23
C TRP A 74 3.38 1.76 -9.09
N LYS A 75 3.36 2.80 -9.94
CA LYS A 75 4.26 3.95 -9.83
C LYS A 75 3.82 4.87 -8.68
N VAL A 76 4.75 5.70 -8.21
CA VAL A 76 4.45 6.73 -7.18
C VAL A 76 3.31 7.65 -7.60
N ASP A 77 3.24 8.07 -8.86
CA ASP A 77 2.13 8.91 -9.35
C ASP A 77 0.77 8.22 -9.27
N GLN A 78 0.75 6.90 -9.46
CA GLN A 78 -0.45 6.09 -9.36
C GLN A 78 -0.89 5.94 -7.90
N LEU A 79 0.06 5.76 -6.97
CA LEU A 79 -0.19 5.80 -5.53
C LEU A 79 -0.78 7.15 -5.11
N ASN A 80 -0.20 8.27 -5.56
CA ASN A 80 -0.68 9.62 -5.25
C ASN A 80 -2.09 9.90 -5.81
N SER A 81 -2.54 9.13 -6.80
CA SER A 81 -3.88 9.25 -7.39
C SER A 81 -4.95 8.42 -6.67
N LEU A 82 -4.57 7.54 -5.73
CA LEU A 82 -5.51 6.77 -4.93
C LEU A 82 -6.32 7.70 -4.03
N LYS A 83 -7.60 7.37 -3.88
CA LYS A 83 -8.45 7.94 -2.84
C LYS A 83 -7.86 7.55 -1.47
N ALA A 84 -7.81 8.51 -0.54
CA ALA A 84 -7.52 8.20 0.86
C ALA A 84 -8.59 7.25 1.41
N LEU A 85 -8.17 6.31 2.26
CA LEU A 85 -9.08 5.37 2.88
C LEU A 85 -9.77 6.04 4.06
N ASP A 86 -11.09 5.92 4.12
CA ASP A 86 -11.89 6.33 5.26
C ASP A 86 -11.60 5.43 6.47
N ASN A 87 -11.95 5.90 7.67
CA ASN A 87 -11.76 5.11 8.89
C ASN A 87 -12.54 3.79 8.80
N CYS A 88 -11.86 2.67 9.03
CA CYS A 88 -12.40 1.32 8.86
C CYS A 88 -12.88 0.99 7.44
N GLU A 89 -12.42 1.72 6.40
CA GLU A 89 -12.70 1.36 5.01
C GLU A 89 -12.09 -0.03 4.70
N ILE A 90 -12.87 -0.85 4.01
CA ILE A 90 -12.48 -2.21 3.63
C ILE A 90 -11.92 -2.19 2.22
N CYS A 91 -10.74 -2.77 2.05
CA CYS A 91 -10.10 -3.00 0.76
C CYS A 91 -10.07 -4.52 0.51
N GLU A 92 -10.76 -4.99 -0.53
CA GLU A 92 -10.86 -6.42 -0.83
C GLU A 92 -10.03 -6.79 -2.08
N LEU A 93 -9.22 -7.84 -1.94
CA LEU A 93 -8.45 -8.43 -3.03
C LEU A 93 -9.02 -9.80 -3.38
N ILE A 94 -9.59 -9.92 -4.58
CA ILE A 94 -10.22 -11.16 -5.06
C ILE A 94 -9.28 -11.88 -6.01
N LYS A 95 -8.98 -13.15 -5.71
CA LYS A 95 -8.17 -14.02 -6.57
C LYS A 95 -8.97 -14.48 -7.78
N LYS A 96 -8.49 -14.16 -8.99
CA LYS A 96 -9.01 -14.59 -10.29
C LYS A 96 -7.85 -15.10 -11.13
N ASP A 97 -7.96 -16.31 -11.68
CA ASP A 97 -6.93 -16.95 -12.51
C ASP A 97 -5.53 -16.93 -11.89
N GLY A 98 -5.45 -17.11 -10.56
CA GLY A 98 -4.19 -17.12 -9.81
C GLY A 98 -3.68 -15.75 -9.38
N VAL A 99 -4.29 -14.64 -9.83
CA VAL A 99 -3.86 -13.27 -9.54
C VAL A 99 -4.91 -12.55 -8.71
N TYR A 100 -4.50 -11.75 -7.72
CA TYR A 100 -5.43 -10.93 -6.94
C TYR A 100 -5.75 -9.63 -7.69
N THR A 101 -7.02 -9.21 -7.62
CA THR A 101 -7.52 -7.98 -8.24
C THR A 101 -8.21 -7.11 -7.20
N LEU A 102 -8.02 -5.80 -7.28
CA LEU A 102 -8.69 -4.80 -6.45
C LEU A 102 -9.90 -4.29 -7.22
N ASP A 103 -11.13 -4.53 -6.74
CA ASP A 103 -12.37 -4.14 -7.43
C ASP A 103 -12.46 -4.66 -8.88
N GLY A 104 -11.80 -5.78 -9.19
CA GLY A 104 -11.71 -6.33 -10.53
C GLY A 104 -10.68 -5.63 -11.45
N HIS A 105 -9.89 -4.70 -10.92
CA HIS A 105 -8.82 -4.00 -11.63
C HIS A 105 -7.43 -4.35 -11.07
N THR A 106 -6.42 -4.30 -11.92
CA THR A 106 -4.99 -4.40 -11.55
C THR A 106 -4.29 -3.03 -11.56
N ARG A 107 -5.00 -2.00 -12.03
CA ARG A 107 -4.60 -0.60 -12.01
C ARG A 107 -5.27 0.07 -10.81
N PRO A 108 -4.67 1.11 -10.18
CA PRO A 108 -5.36 1.76 -9.08
C PRO A 108 -6.69 2.32 -9.58
N PRO A 109 -7.77 2.24 -8.78
CA PRO A 109 -8.99 2.94 -9.09
C PRO A 109 -8.65 4.43 -9.17
N THR A 110 -8.52 4.93 -10.39
CA THR A 110 -8.40 6.38 -10.63
C THR A 110 -9.70 7.00 -10.16
N GLN A 111 -9.63 8.11 -9.43
CA GLN A 111 -10.82 8.89 -9.09
C GLN A 111 -11.59 9.18 -10.38
N SER A 112 -12.73 8.53 -10.55
CA SER A 112 -13.70 8.88 -11.58
C SER A 112 -14.15 10.31 -11.30
N SER A 113 -14.03 11.18 -12.31
CA SER A 113 -14.56 12.54 -12.30
C SER A 113 -16.07 12.58 -12.02
#